data_AF-A0A5C4W746-F1
#
_entry.id   AF-A0A5C4W746-F1
#
_cell.length_a   1.000
_cell.length_b   1.000
_cell.length_c   1.000
_cell.angle_alpha   90.00
_cell.angle_beta   90.00
_cell.angle_gamma   90.00
#
_symmetry.space_group_name_H-M   'P 1'
#
loop_
_entity.id
_entity.type
_entity.pdbx_description
1 polymer ?
#
loop_
_entity_poly.entity_id
_entity_poly.type
_entity_poly.pdbx_seq_one_letter_code
_entity_poly.pdbx_strand_id
1 'polypeptide(L)'
;MTTPTSASSPFRRPAAMTARRPEDLIAAAPVVLGFWPERSVVLMTFGARHPFHARIDIPPDAACDIGVCRDLERTLLEPAVRHGATHVIVLYFTDEPTAAEAVHRSLRRACRRSGLVLLTALLAEATHYRDLEHPDPAARSHRRPYDVTAHPFVVDAIVSGRLAHRSRDDLVASLDTDPAAAAAVAEALVAGRFADEGMPTSGRAIRDAGEWVLALVRRLIAAGDLPGDGDLARLLWVVQATRVRDAAWSHLGRHNAEDHVRLWTDAVRRAPEPLVAAPAA
;
A
#
# COMPACT_ATOMS: atom_id res chain seq x y z
N MET A 1 18.01 43.78 0.89
CA MET A 1 17.51 42.58 1.59
C MET A 1 16.52 41.89 0.69
N THR A 2 17.00 40.90 -0.07
CA THR A 2 16.22 40.08 -0.98
C THR A 2 15.47 39.02 -0.19
N THR A 3 14.14 39.11 -0.19
CA THR A 3 13.23 38.07 0.29
C THR A 3 13.51 36.75 -0.44
N PRO A 4 13.67 35.61 0.25
CA PRO A 4 13.78 34.34 -0.42
C PRO A 4 12.41 33.97 -0.99
N THR A 5 12.35 33.87 -2.32
CA THR A 5 11.24 33.27 -3.05
C THR A 5 11.04 31.85 -2.55
N SER A 6 9.94 31.59 -1.85
CA SER A 6 9.49 30.22 -1.57
C SER A 6 9.33 29.50 -2.90
N ALA A 7 10.24 28.56 -3.18
CA ALA A 7 10.05 27.59 -4.24
C ALA A 7 8.81 26.77 -3.87
N SER A 8 7.68 27.12 -4.48
CA SER A 8 6.49 26.28 -4.47
C SER A 8 6.93 24.91 -5.01
N SER A 9 6.97 23.91 -4.14
CA SER A 9 7.21 22.52 -4.56
C SER A 9 6.20 22.20 -5.66
N PRO A 10 6.63 21.81 -6.88
CA PRO A 10 5.72 21.55 -7.97
C PRO A 10 4.89 20.35 -7.56
N PHE A 11 3.64 20.59 -7.20
CA PHE A 11 2.64 19.58 -6.88
C PHE A 11 2.77 18.40 -7.86
N ARG A 12 3.28 17.27 -7.38
CA ARG A 12 3.32 16.02 -8.13
C ARG A 12 1.89 15.59 -8.39
N ARG A 13 1.37 15.90 -9.58
CA ARG A 13 0.11 15.32 -10.04
C ARG A 13 0.23 13.80 -9.93
N PRO A 14 -0.83 13.08 -9.49
CA PRO A 14 -0.84 11.63 -9.59
C PRO A 14 -0.47 11.25 -11.02
N ALA A 15 0.58 10.43 -11.18
CA ALA A 15 1.04 10.04 -12.51
C ALA A 15 -0.09 9.26 -13.19
N ALA A 16 -0.73 9.87 -14.19
CA ALA A 16 -1.73 9.19 -14.98
C ALA A 16 -1.01 8.20 -15.92
N MET A 17 -1.09 6.91 -15.61
CA MET A 17 -0.53 5.85 -16.45
C MET A 17 -1.57 5.42 -17.47
N THR A 18 -1.20 5.39 -18.75
CA THR A 18 -2.05 4.88 -19.83
C THR A 18 -1.43 3.64 -20.42
N ALA A 19 -1.97 2.46 -20.08
CA ALA A 19 -1.53 1.19 -20.64
C ALA A 19 -2.21 0.93 -22.00
N ARG A 20 -1.42 0.57 -23.01
CA ARG A 20 -1.86 0.26 -24.38
C ARG A 20 -1.40 -1.12 -24.83
N ARG A 21 -0.45 -1.72 -24.14
CA ARG A 21 0.14 -3.03 -24.42
C ARG A 21 0.24 -3.87 -23.15
N PRO A 22 0.36 -5.21 -23.25
CA PRO A 22 0.54 -6.08 -22.09
C PRO A 22 1.71 -5.68 -21.19
N GLU A 23 2.82 -5.26 -21.78
CA GLU A 23 4.03 -4.85 -21.05
C GLU A 23 3.79 -3.60 -20.19
N ASP A 24 2.91 -2.69 -20.64
CA ASP A 24 2.54 -1.51 -19.86
C ASP A 24 1.79 -1.91 -18.57
N LEU A 25 0.97 -2.98 -18.62
CA LEU A 25 0.25 -3.51 -17.46
C LEU A 25 1.21 -4.19 -16.47
N ILE A 26 2.16 -4.98 -17.00
CA ILE A 26 3.21 -5.61 -16.19
C ILE A 26 4.06 -4.52 -15.52
N ALA A 27 4.41 -3.46 -16.23
CA ALA A 27 5.17 -2.32 -15.69
C ALA A 27 4.37 -1.48 -14.68
N ALA A 28 3.05 -1.38 -14.83
CA ALA A 28 2.20 -0.61 -13.92
C ALA A 28 2.02 -1.31 -12.56
N ALA A 29 2.04 -2.64 -12.50
CA ALA A 29 1.86 -3.41 -11.27
C ALA A 29 2.79 -2.99 -10.11
N PRO A 30 4.13 -2.98 -10.28
CA PRO A 30 5.01 -2.56 -9.18
C PRO A 30 4.80 -1.09 -8.80
N VAL A 31 4.47 -0.23 -9.76
CA VAL A 31 4.24 1.20 -9.51
C VAL A 31 3.00 1.44 -8.66
N VAL A 32 1.91 0.71 -8.89
CA VAL A 32 0.69 0.86 -8.07
C VAL A 32 0.81 0.22 -6.69
N LEU A 33 1.69 -0.77 -6.53
CA LEU A 33 1.93 -1.46 -5.25
C LEU A 33 3.02 -0.79 -4.41
N GLY A 34 3.97 -0.10 -5.03
CA GLY A 34 5.13 0.50 -4.37
C GLY A 34 6.32 -0.45 -4.18
N PHE A 35 6.21 -1.69 -4.67
CA PHE A 35 7.25 -2.73 -4.62
C PHE A 35 7.06 -3.72 -5.77
N TRP A 36 8.08 -4.53 -6.07
CA TRP A 36 7.96 -5.57 -7.10
C TRP A 36 7.16 -6.78 -6.59
N PRO A 37 6.05 -7.15 -7.25
CA PRO A 37 5.26 -8.30 -6.84
C PRO A 37 5.97 -9.60 -7.19
N GLU A 38 6.09 -10.47 -6.20
CA GLU A 38 6.58 -11.85 -6.33
C GLU A 38 5.51 -12.79 -5.78
N ARG A 39 5.35 -13.97 -6.39
CA ARG A 39 4.32 -14.97 -6.02
C ARG A 39 2.94 -14.35 -5.75
N SER A 40 2.49 -13.47 -6.65
CA SER A 40 1.37 -12.56 -6.41
C SER A 40 0.28 -12.62 -7.47
N VAL A 41 -0.98 -12.55 -7.06
CA VAL A 41 -2.10 -12.11 -7.90
C VAL A 41 -2.30 -10.62 -7.69
N VAL A 42 -2.22 -9.84 -8.75
CA VAL A 42 -2.50 -8.40 -8.73
C VAL A 42 -3.79 -8.15 -9.51
N LEU A 43 -4.80 -7.61 -8.83
CA LEU A 43 -6.07 -7.17 -9.40
C LEU A 43 -6.04 -5.66 -9.62
N MET A 44 -6.26 -5.23 -10.84
CA MET A 44 -6.50 -3.82 -11.15
C MET A 44 -7.97 -3.60 -11.48
N THR A 45 -8.66 -2.72 -10.74
CA THR A 45 -10.08 -2.40 -10.96
C THR A 45 -10.26 -1.09 -11.72
N PHE A 46 -11.30 -1.02 -12.55
CA PHE A 46 -11.64 0.15 -13.36
C PHE A 46 -13.16 0.39 -13.40
N GLY A 47 -13.54 1.62 -13.75
CA GLY A 47 -14.93 2.05 -13.87
C GLY A 47 -15.64 2.39 -12.55
N ALA A 48 -14.98 2.15 -11.41
CA ALA A 48 -15.45 2.63 -10.11
C ALA A 48 -15.19 4.14 -9.94
N ARG A 49 -16.03 4.82 -9.15
CA ARG A 49 -15.80 6.23 -8.77
C ARG A 49 -14.48 6.42 -8.01
N HIS A 50 -14.11 5.43 -7.21
CA HIS A 50 -12.82 5.34 -6.51
C HIS A 50 -12.23 3.95 -6.80
N PRO A 51 -11.45 3.79 -7.88
CA PRO A 51 -10.83 2.52 -8.19
C PRO A 51 -9.80 2.17 -7.13
N PHE A 52 -9.65 0.87 -6.86
CA PHE A 52 -8.56 0.35 -6.05
C PHE A 52 -7.82 -0.75 -6.81
N HIS A 53 -6.60 -1.02 -6.37
CA HIS A 53 -5.82 -2.15 -6.85
C HIS A 53 -5.50 -3.02 -5.65
N ALA A 54 -5.52 -4.34 -5.84
CA ALA A 54 -5.30 -5.30 -4.77
C ALA A 54 -4.20 -6.26 -5.17
N ARG A 55 -3.50 -6.76 -4.16
CA ARG A 55 -2.52 -7.83 -4.29
C ARG A 55 -2.77 -8.87 -3.22
N ILE A 56 -2.70 -10.13 -3.59
CA ILE A 56 -2.68 -11.26 -2.66
C ILE A 56 -1.60 -12.26 -3.09
N ASP A 57 -1.16 -13.10 -2.16
CA ASP A 57 -0.25 -14.19 -2.47
C ASP A 57 -0.94 -15.26 -3.33
N ILE A 58 -0.19 -15.82 -4.29
CA ILE A 58 -0.60 -17.03 -4.99
C ILE A 58 -0.32 -18.21 -4.04
N PRO A 59 -1.34 -19.00 -3.65
CA PRO A 59 -1.10 -20.19 -2.87
C PRO A 59 -0.21 -21.18 -3.64
N PRO A 60 0.69 -21.91 -2.98
CA PRO A 60 1.44 -22.98 -3.63
C PRO A 60 0.52 -24.00 -4.30
N ASP A 61 1.00 -24.68 -5.34
CA ASP A 61 0.22 -25.68 -6.09
C ASP A 61 -0.47 -26.71 -5.19
N ALA A 62 0.28 -27.24 -4.20
CA ALA A 62 -0.20 -28.26 -3.28
C ALA A 62 -1.35 -27.77 -2.37
N ALA A 63 -1.51 -26.46 -2.20
CA ALA A 63 -2.54 -25.84 -1.38
C ALA A 63 -3.70 -25.25 -2.21
N CYS A 64 -3.65 -25.35 -3.54
CA CYS A 64 -4.69 -24.82 -4.44
C CYS A 64 -5.95 -25.68 -4.47
N ASP A 65 -6.67 -25.77 -3.35
CA ASP A 65 -7.97 -26.41 -3.28
C ASP A 65 -9.14 -25.43 -3.59
N ILE A 66 -10.36 -25.98 -3.63
CA ILE A 66 -11.58 -25.22 -3.94
C ILE A 66 -11.90 -24.17 -2.87
N GLY A 67 -11.62 -24.47 -1.60
CA GLY A 67 -11.87 -23.56 -0.47
C GLY A 67 -10.95 -22.35 -0.55
N VAL A 68 -9.64 -22.60 -0.73
CA VAL A 68 -8.64 -21.56 -0.92
C VAL A 68 -9.00 -20.68 -2.13
N CYS A 69 -9.31 -21.28 -3.29
CA CYS A 69 -9.70 -20.51 -4.47
C CYS A 69 -10.94 -19.63 -4.21
N ARG A 70 -11.94 -20.13 -3.47
CA ARG A 70 -13.13 -19.36 -3.09
C ARG A 70 -12.80 -18.20 -2.16
N ASP A 71 -11.84 -18.38 -1.25
CA ASP A 71 -11.39 -17.32 -0.36
C ASP A 71 -10.64 -16.22 -1.14
N LEU A 72 -9.83 -16.58 -2.14
CA LEU A 72 -9.21 -15.62 -3.05
C LEU A 72 -10.27 -14.85 -3.86
N GLU A 73 -11.27 -15.54 -4.40
CA GLU A 73 -12.39 -14.92 -5.12
C GLU A 73 -13.11 -13.89 -4.24
N ARG A 74 -13.45 -14.28 -3.01
CA ARG A 74 -14.08 -13.41 -2.02
C ARG A 74 -13.24 -12.17 -1.75
N THR A 75 -11.96 -12.39 -1.44
CA THR A 75 -11.02 -11.34 -1.05
C THR A 75 -10.79 -10.31 -2.16
N LEU A 76 -10.69 -10.75 -3.41
CA LEU A 76 -10.42 -9.88 -4.56
C LEU A 76 -11.68 -9.25 -5.15
N LEU A 77 -12.75 -10.04 -5.36
CA LEU A 77 -13.87 -9.63 -6.20
C LEU A 77 -15.02 -9.01 -5.42
N GLU A 78 -15.28 -9.39 -4.17
CA GLU A 78 -16.34 -8.75 -3.38
C GLU A 78 -16.10 -7.25 -3.18
N PRO A 79 -14.87 -6.78 -2.83
CA PRO A 79 -14.60 -5.35 -2.76
C PRO A 79 -14.77 -4.67 -4.12
N ALA A 80 -14.37 -5.31 -5.22
CA ALA A 80 -14.52 -4.77 -6.57
C ALA A 80 -15.99 -4.50 -6.91
N VAL A 81 -16.87 -5.46 -6.64
CA VAL A 81 -18.32 -5.31 -6.82
C VAL A 81 -18.88 -4.23 -5.89
N ARG A 82 -18.51 -4.25 -4.60
CA ARG A 82 -19.00 -3.29 -3.60
C ARG A 82 -18.66 -1.85 -3.96
N HIS A 83 -17.49 -1.62 -4.54
CA HIS A 83 -17.03 -0.29 -4.97
C HIS A 83 -17.52 0.09 -6.38
N GLY A 84 -18.31 -0.77 -7.04
CA GLY A 84 -18.88 -0.50 -8.35
C GLY A 84 -17.87 -0.55 -9.49
N ALA A 85 -16.81 -1.36 -9.35
CA ALA A 85 -15.93 -1.65 -10.48
C ALA A 85 -16.72 -2.40 -11.55
N THR A 86 -16.45 -2.10 -12.82
CA THR A 86 -17.11 -2.75 -13.96
C THR A 86 -16.14 -3.63 -14.74
N HIS A 87 -14.85 -3.30 -14.68
CA HIS A 87 -13.81 -4.00 -15.41
C HIS A 87 -12.64 -4.32 -14.47
N VAL A 88 -11.99 -5.44 -14.74
CA VAL A 88 -10.80 -5.87 -14.01
C VAL A 88 -9.73 -6.40 -14.97
N ILE A 89 -8.48 -6.22 -14.57
CA ILE A 89 -7.30 -6.89 -15.14
C ILE A 89 -6.67 -7.71 -14.02
N VAL A 90 -6.20 -8.92 -14.33
CA VAL A 90 -5.51 -9.77 -13.37
C VAL A 90 -4.10 -10.09 -13.86
N LEU A 91 -3.10 -9.81 -13.04
CA LEU A 91 -1.70 -10.12 -13.34
C LEU A 91 -1.20 -11.14 -12.33
N TYR A 92 -0.52 -12.17 -12.82
CA TYR A 92 0.08 -13.21 -11.99
C TYR A 92 1.59 -13.07 -12.10
N PHE A 93 2.28 -12.96 -10.97
CA PHE A 93 3.74 -12.93 -10.90
C PHE A 93 4.17 -14.16 -10.12
N THR A 94 4.71 -15.17 -10.80
CA THR A 94 5.10 -16.43 -10.15
C THR A 94 6.00 -17.27 -11.05
N ASP A 95 6.84 -18.08 -10.41
CA ASP A 95 7.60 -19.15 -11.07
C ASP A 95 6.85 -20.50 -11.05
N GLU A 96 5.66 -20.55 -10.44
CA GLU A 96 4.73 -21.70 -10.43
C GLU A 96 3.53 -21.43 -11.35
N PRO A 97 3.65 -21.64 -12.68
CA PRO A 97 2.61 -21.30 -13.64
C PRO A 97 1.31 -22.09 -13.43
N THR A 98 1.41 -23.34 -12.99
CA THR A 98 0.29 -24.23 -12.68
C THR A 98 -0.64 -23.68 -11.60
N ALA A 99 -0.07 -23.04 -10.56
CA ALA A 99 -0.83 -22.45 -9.47
C ALA A 99 -1.61 -21.24 -9.98
N ALA A 100 -0.94 -20.38 -10.76
CA ALA A 100 -1.59 -19.22 -11.40
C ALA A 100 -2.73 -19.65 -12.34
N GLU A 101 -2.55 -20.70 -13.14
CA GLU A 101 -3.59 -21.21 -14.03
C GLU A 101 -4.79 -21.79 -13.28
N ALA A 102 -4.57 -22.45 -12.13
CA ALA A 102 -5.65 -22.91 -11.26
C ALA A 102 -6.46 -21.74 -10.67
N VAL A 103 -5.78 -20.77 -10.07
CA VAL A 103 -6.39 -19.55 -9.51
C VAL A 103 -7.12 -18.77 -10.60
N HIS A 104 -6.51 -18.61 -11.78
CA HIS A 104 -7.09 -17.90 -12.91
C HIS A 104 -8.40 -18.52 -13.38
N ARG A 105 -8.48 -19.85 -13.50
CA ARG A 105 -9.73 -20.53 -13.86
C ARG A 105 -10.85 -20.24 -12.86
N SER A 106 -10.53 -20.14 -11.57
CA SER A 106 -11.50 -19.80 -10.53
C SER A 106 -11.94 -18.34 -10.66
N LEU A 107 -11.00 -17.40 -10.65
CA LEU A 107 -11.27 -15.96 -10.76
C LEU A 107 -12.03 -15.59 -12.03
N ARG A 108 -11.66 -16.18 -13.18
CA ARG A 108 -12.36 -15.97 -14.46
C ARG A 108 -13.84 -16.35 -14.37
N ARG A 109 -14.16 -17.49 -13.75
CA ARG A 109 -15.55 -17.92 -13.55
C ARG A 109 -16.27 -17.00 -12.57
N ALA A 110 -15.59 -16.57 -11.51
CA ALA A 110 -16.15 -15.68 -10.51
C ALA A 110 -16.45 -14.28 -11.05
N CYS A 111 -15.56 -13.69 -11.85
CA CYS A 111 -15.81 -12.43 -12.55
C CYS A 111 -17.11 -12.49 -13.37
N ARG A 112 -17.31 -13.57 -14.13
CA ARG A 112 -18.55 -13.78 -14.91
C ARG A 112 -19.79 -13.84 -14.04
N ARG A 113 -19.74 -14.55 -12.90
CA ARG A 113 -20.87 -14.64 -11.94
C ARG A 113 -21.18 -13.29 -11.30
N SER A 114 -20.15 -12.50 -11.03
CA SER A 114 -20.26 -11.20 -10.38
C SER A 114 -20.53 -10.02 -11.33
N GLY A 115 -20.64 -10.28 -12.65
CA GLY A 115 -20.85 -9.24 -13.65
C GLY A 115 -19.62 -8.35 -13.92
N LEU A 116 -18.43 -8.76 -13.49
CA LEU A 116 -17.19 -8.05 -13.76
C LEU A 116 -16.60 -8.48 -15.10
N VAL A 117 -16.26 -7.51 -15.95
CA VAL A 117 -15.60 -7.77 -17.23
C VAL A 117 -14.10 -7.97 -16.99
N LEU A 118 -13.62 -9.20 -17.13
CA LEU A 118 -12.19 -9.49 -17.17
C LEU A 118 -11.62 -9.09 -18.54
N LEU A 119 -10.90 -7.98 -18.60
CA LEU A 119 -10.36 -7.42 -19.84
C LEU A 119 -9.22 -8.26 -20.41
N THR A 120 -8.29 -8.67 -19.55
CA THR A 120 -7.19 -9.57 -19.88
C THR A 120 -6.63 -10.17 -18.58
N ALA A 121 -5.87 -11.25 -18.72
CA ALA A 121 -5.10 -11.81 -17.64
C ALA A 121 -3.70 -12.20 -18.12
N LEU A 122 -2.66 -11.69 -17.47
CA LEU A 122 -1.27 -11.93 -17.86
C LEU A 122 -0.56 -12.73 -16.77
N LEU A 123 0.12 -13.79 -17.16
CA LEU A 123 1.04 -14.52 -16.30
C LEU A 123 2.46 -14.12 -16.67
N ALA A 124 3.14 -13.40 -15.77
CA ALA A 124 4.51 -12.96 -15.88
C ALA A 124 5.44 -13.91 -15.11
N GLU A 125 6.40 -14.49 -15.82
CA GLU A 125 7.41 -15.44 -15.36
C GLU A 125 8.79 -14.85 -15.67
N ALA A 126 9.53 -14.35 -14.68
CA ALA A 126 10.90 -13.79 -14.78
C ALA A 126 11.18 -12.84 -15.98
N THR A 127 11.29 -13.37 -17.20
CA THR A 127 11.61 -12.68 -18.46
C THR A 127 10.56 -12.86 -19.57
N HIS A 128 9.50 -13.65 -19.34
CA HIS A 128 8.47 -13.94 -20.32
C HIS A 128 7.07 -13.83 -19.72
N TYR A 129 6.09 -13.43 -20.52
CA TYR A 129 4.69 -13.47 -20.12
C TYR A 129 3.83 -14.30 -21.07
N ARG A 130 2.67 -14.73 -20.57
CA ARG A 130 1.60 -15.38 -21.32
C ARG A 130 0.30 -14.62 -21.14
N ASP A 131 -0.48 -14.48 -22.20
CA ASP A 131 -1.84 -13.93 -22.16
C ASP A 131 -2.85 -15.06 -22.02
N LEU A 132 -3.41 -15.21 -20.82
CA LEU A 132 -4.33 -16.28 -20.48
C LEU A 132 -5.75 -16.06 -21.05
N GLU A 133 -6.08 -14.82 -21.43
CA GLU A 133 -7.38 -14.47 -22.05
C GLU A 133 -7.29 -14.27 -23.56
N HIS A 134 -6.16 -14.60 -24.19
CA HIS A 134 -6.01 -14.48 -25.63
C HIS A 134 -7.15 -15.21 -26.37
N PRO A 135 -7.78 -14.64 -27.42
CA PRO A 135 -8.92 -15.26 -28.10
C PRO A 135 -8.59 -16.61 -28.72
N ASP A 136 -7.42 -16.71 -29.38
CA ASP A 136 -6.89 -17.97 -29.90
C ASP A 136 -6.31 -18.84 -28.76
N PRO A 137 -6.87 -20.04 -28.50
CA PRO A 137 -6.38 -20.96 -27.48
C PRO A 137 -4.92 -21.38 -27.67
N ALA A 138 -4.43 -21.52 -28.90
CA ALA A 138 -3.04 -21.92 -29.17
C ALA A 138 -2.07 -20.83 -28.70
N ALA A 139 -2.42 -19.57 -28.92
CA ALA A 139 -1.61 -18.44 -28.50
C ALA A 139 -1.56 -18.21 -26.97
N ARG A 140 -2.45 -18.83 -26.17
CA ARG A 140 -2.40 -18.72 -24.69
C ARG A 140 -1.18 -19.41 -24.06
N SER A 141 -0.61 -20.40 -24.75
CA SER A 141 0.62 -21.07 -24.32
C SER A 141 1.88 -20.35 -24.82
N HIS A 142 1.75 -19.37 -25.74
CA HIS A 142 2.89 -18.65 -26.27
C HIS A 142 3.53 -17.76 -25.21
N ARG A 143 4.82 -18.01 -24.96
CA ARG A 143 5.65 -17.20 -24.06
C ARG A 143 6.24 -16.04 -24.85
N ARG A 144 5.95 -14.82 -24.42
CA ARG A 144 6.43 -13.58 -25.05
C ARG A 144 7.51 -12.95 -24.17
N PRO A 145 8.73 -12.68 -24.69
CA PRO A 145 9.75 -12.04 -23.89
C PRO A 145 9.30 -10.63 -23.48
N TYR A 146 9.68 -10.20 -22.28
CA TYR A 146 9.49 -8.82 -21.83
C TYR A 146 10.65 -8.37 -20.93
N ASP A 147 10.86 -7.06 -20.90
CA ASP A 147 11.70 -6.38 -19.91
C ASP A 147 11.06 -5.01 -19.63
N VAL A 148 10.71 -4.78 -18.37
CA VAL A 148 10.08 -3.53 -17.91
C VAL A 148 11.01 -2.67 -17.06
N THR A 149 12.28 -3.05 -16.89
CA THR A 149 13.23 -2.33 -16.04
C THR A 149 13.47 -0.90 -16.51
N ALA A 150 13.56 -0.68 -17.82
CA ALA A 150 13.68 0.64 -18.46
C ALA A 150 12.32 1.25 -18.86
N HIS A 151 11.21 0.66 -18.44
CA HIS A 151 9.88 1.14 -18.82
C HIS A 151 9.61 2.53 -18.22
N PRO A 152 9.02 3.49 -18.97
CA PRO A 152 8.81 4.85 -18.48
C PRO A 152 8.05 4.94 -17.14
N PHE A 153 7.05 4.09 -16.91
CA PHE A 153 6.32 4.04 -15.63
C PHE A 153 7.24 3.66 -14.46
N VAL A 154 8.11 2.68 -14.66
CA VAL A 154 9.04 2.17 -13.65
C VAL A 154 10.12 3.21 -13.36
N VAL A 155 10.74 3.76 -14.42
CA VAL A 155 11.78 4.79 -14.29
C VAL A 155 11.24 6.02 -13.56
N ASP A 156 10.07 6.52 -13.98
CA ASP A 156 9.44 7.65 -13.29
C ASP A 156 9.17 7.30 -11.82
N ALA A 157 8.58 6.14 -11.52
CA ALA A 157 8.28 5.75 -10.15
C ALA A 157 9.52 5.63 -9.25
N ILE A 158 10.65 5.13 -9.76
CA ILE A 158 11.91 5.03 -9.02
C ILE A 158 12.48 6.42 -8.74
N VAL A 159 12.61 7.27 -9.77
CA VAL A 159 13.10 8.66 -9.62
C VAL A 159 12.20 9.47 -8.68
N SER A 160 10.92 9.11 -8.65
CA SER A 160 9.90 9.71 -7.81
C SER A 160 9.85 9.20 -6.37
N GLY A 161 10.59 8.14 -6.03
CA GLY A 161 10.46 7.46 -4.73
C GLY A 161 9.15 6.70 -4.52
N ARG A 162 8.30 6.56 -5.55
CA ARG A 162 7.04 5.79 -5.48
C ARG A 162 7.25 4.27 -5.57
N LEU A 163 8.37 3.84 -6.14
CA LEU A 163 8.80 2.44 -6.19
C LEU A 163 10.15 2.33 -5.47
N ALA A 164 10.11 2.45 -4.14
CA ALA A 164 11.29 2.49 -3.30
C ALA A 164 11.79 1.10 -2.89
N HIS A 165 10.91 0.10 -2.87
CA HIS A 165 11.21 -1.22 -2.33
C HIS A 165 11.39 -2.27 -3.44
N ARG A 166 12.34 -3.17 -3.20
CA ARG A 166 12.67 -4.25 -4.14
C ARG A 166 11.67 -5.39 -4.10
N SER A 167 11.03 -5.61 -2.96
CA SER A 167 10.04 -6.66 -2.76
C SER A 167 9.06 -6.25 -1.67
N ARG A 168 8.02 -7.07 -1.44
CA ARG A 168 7.14 -6.90 -0.30
C ARG A 168 7.90 -7.02 1.02
N ASP A 169 8.83 -7.96 1.11
CA ASP A 169 9.58 -8.20 2.34
C ASP A 169 10.51 -7.03 2.66
N ASP A 170 11.07 -6.38 1.65
CA ASP A 170 11.84 -5.14 1.81
C ASP A 170 10.95 -3.97 2.30
N LEU A 171 9.71 -3.88 1.81
CA LEU A 171 8.73 -2.93 2.36
C LEU A 171 8.39 -3.25 3.82
N VAL A 172 8.20 -4.51 4.19
CA VAL A 172 7.93 -4.91 5.58
C VAL A 172 9.12 -4.60 6.47
N ALA A 173 10.34 -4.98 6.07
CA ALA A 173 11.57 -4.70 6.81
C ALA A 173 11.81 -3.20 7.02
N SER A 174 11.31 -2.34 6.11
CA SER A 174 11.37 -0.90 6.30
C SER A 174 10.57 -0.38 7.51
N LEU A 175 9.66 -1.19 8.05
CA LEU A 175 8.87 -0.91 9.25
C LEU A 175 9.47 -1.51 10.52
N ASP A 176 10.55 -2.30 10.42
CA ASP A 176 11.19 -2.93 11.57
C ASP A 176 11.62 -1.88 12.59
N THR A 177 11.36 -2.21 13.86
CA THR A 177 11.68 -1.37 15.01
C THR A 177 13.17 -1.05 15.04
N ASP A 178 13.52 0.22 15.24
CA ASP A 178 14.86 0.66 15.61
C ASP A 178 15.00 0.57 17.14
N PRO A 179 15.75 -0.41 17.69
CA PRO A 179 15.75 -0.64 19.14
C PRO A 179 16.31 0.53 19.95
N ALA A 180 17.30 1.25 19.40
CA ALA A 180 17.92 2.38 20.10
C ALA A 180 16.97 3.58 20.14
N ALA A 181 16.30 3.87 19.01
CA ALA A 181 15.34 4.96 18.95
C ALA A 181 14.05 4.64 19.73
N ALA A 182 13.60 3.38 19.73
CA ALA A 182 12.49 2.94 20.56
C ALA A 182 12.79 3.06 22.06
N ALA A 183 14.02 2.77 22.49
CA ALA A 183 14.45 2.98 23.88
C ALA A 183 14.39 4.45 24.29
N ALA A 184 14.83 5.39 23.43
CA ALA A 184 14.75 6.82 23.70
C ALA A 184 13.29 7.31 23.86
N VAL A 185 12.38 6.80 23.02
CA VAL A 185 10.94 7.10 23.15
C VAL A 185 10.36 6.49 24.43
N ALA A 186 10.79 5.29 24.82
CA ALA A 186 10.40 4.66 26.09
C ALA A 186 10.85 5.48 27.30
N GLU A 187 12.08 6.00 27.30
CA GLU A 187 12.57 6.91 28.35
C GLU A 187 11.73 8.19 28.40
N ALA A 188 11.40 8.77 27.25
CA ALA A 188 10.55 9.95 27.16
C ALA A 188 9.11 9.66 27.67
N LEU A 189 8.58 8.45 27.45
CA LEU A 189 7.28 8.04 27.99
C LEU A 189 7.28 8.03 29.52
N VAL A 190 8.34 7.49 30.12
CA VAL A 190 8.53 7.41 31.58
C VAL A 190 8.74 8.81 32.16
N ALA A 191 9.62 9.62 31.57
CA ALA A 191 9.89 10.99 32.01
C ALA A 191 8.64 11.88 31.94
N GLY A 192 7.80 11.66 30.92
CA GLY A 192 6.51 12.33 30.76
C GLY A 192 5.39 11.80 31.66
N ARG A 193 5.61 10.70 32.40
CA ARG A 193 4.62 10.03 33.26
C ARG A 193 3.28 9.72 32.58
N PHE A 194 3.28 9.47 31.27
CA PHE A 194 2.03 9.29 30.52
C PHE A 194 1.23 8.07 31.01
N ALA A 195 1.93 7.01 31.44
CA ALA A 195 1.30 5.83 32.04
C ALA A 195 0.50 6.18 33.31
N ASP A 196 1.02 7.08 34.15
CA ASP A 196 0.37 7.49 35.39
C ASP A 196 -0.84 8.41 35.12
N GLU A 197 -0.74 9.26 34.10
CA GLU A 197 -1.83 10.16 33.68
C GLU A 197 -2.99 9.39 33.01
N GLY A 198 -2.70 8.23 32.43
CA GLY A 198 -3.66 7.42 31.70
C GLY A 198 -4.07 8.04 30.36
N MET A 199 -5.02 7.39 29.69
CA MET A 199 -5.54 7.86 28.41
C MET A 199 -6.58 9.00 28.59
N PRO A 200 -6.71 9.94 27.63
CA PRO A 200 -7.78 10.92 27.66
C PRO A 200 -9.16 10.24 27.57
N THR A 201 -9.93 10.30 28.65
CA THR A 201 -11.28 9.69 28.73
C THR A 201 -12.40 10.72 28.74
N SER A 202 -12.16 11.91 29.30
CA SER A 202 -13.18 12.97 29.34
C SER A 202 -13.31 13.70 28.00
N GLY A 203 -14.50 14.23 27.72
CA GLY A 203 -14.74 14.98 26.48
C GLY A 203 -13.84 16.21 26.32
N ARG A 204 -13.43 16.86 27.42
CA ARG A 204 -12.45 17.96 27.40
C ARG A 204 -11.05 17.45 27.08
N ALA A 205 -10.57 16.45 27.82
CA ALA A 205 -9.23 15.90 27.62
C ALA A 205 -9.04 15.34 26.19
N ILE A 206 -10.06 14.69 25.62
CA ILE A 206 -10.04 14.20 24.24
C ILE A 206 -9.92 15.35 23.24
N ARG A 207 -10.65 16.47 23.44
CA ARG A 207 -10.55 17.64 22.56
C ARG A 207 -9.18 18.28 22.65
N ASP A 208 -8.70 18.53 23.87
CA ASP A 208 -7.41 19.19 24.09
C ASP A 208 -6.26 18.34 23.51
N ALA A 209 -6.30 17.02 23.69
CA ALA A 209 -5.36 16.09 23.07
C ALA A 209 -5.48 16.07 21.54
N GLY A 210 -6.69 16.03 21.00
CA GLY A 210 -6.95 16.06 19.55
C GLY A 210 -6.46 17.35 18.88
N GLU A 211 -6.67 18.50 19.51
CA GLU A 211 -6.16 19.80 19.04
C GLU A 211 -4.62 19.84 19.05
N TRP A 212 -4.00 19.32 20.11
CA TRP A 212 -2.55 19.21 20.18
C TRP A 212 -1.98 18.28 19.08
N VAL A 213 -2.56 17.08 18.90
CA VAL A 213 -2.14 16.13 17.86
C VAL A 213 -2.27 16.76 16.48
N LEU A 214 -3.40 17.40 16.20
CA LEU A 214 -3.65 18.06 14.93
C LEU A 214 -2.63 19.17 14.65
N ALA A 215 -2.33 20.00 15.65
CA ALA A 215 -1.35 21.07 15.54
C ALA A 215 0.08 20.52 15.31
N LEU A 216 0.46 19.48 16.06
CA LEU A 216 1.76 18.80 15.91
C LEU A 216 1.92 18.23 14.49
N VAL A 217 0.98 17.40 14.04
CA VAL A 217 1.06 16.75 12.73
C VAL A 217 1.11 17.79 11.61
N ARG A 218 0.25 18.81 11.63
CA ARG A 218 0.29 19.88 10.62
C ARG A 218 1.63 20.62 10.59
N ARG A 219 2.21 20.91 11.76
CA ARG A 219 3.51 21.57 11.86
C ARG A 219 4.62 20.71 11.25
N LEU A 220 4.68 19.43 11.61
CA LEU A 220 5.68 18.49 11.09
C LEU A 220 5.58 18.32 9.57
N ILE A 221 4.37 18.13 9.06
CA ILE A 221 4.14 18.00 7.61
C ILE A 221 4.53 19.29 6.87
N ALA A 222 4.16 20.47 7.38
CA ALA A 222 4.50 21.74 6.73
C ALA A 222 6.01 22.03 6.75
N ALA A 223 6.72 21.61 7.80
CA ALA A 223 8.17 21.80 7.93
C ALA A 223 9.00 20.71 7.22
N GLY A 224 8.39 19.57 6.90
CA GLY A 224 9.12 18.40 6.40
C GLY A 224 9.85 17.62 7.52
N ASP A 225 9.48 17.85 8.78
CA ASP A 225 10.19 17.34 9.96
C ASP A 225 9.59 16.05 10.51
N LEU A 226 10.36 15.42 11.41
CA LEU A 226 9.94 14.28 12.25
C LEU A 226 9.81 14.72 13.71
N PRO A 227 8.98 14.03 14.52
CA PRO A 227 8.80 14.39 15.92
C PRO A 227 10.07 14.04 16.72
N GLY A 228 10.43 14.89 17.68
CA GLY A 228 11.39 14.54 18.73
C GLY A 228 10.82 13.47 19.67
N ASP A 229 11.66 12.82 20.47
CA ASP A 229 11.27 11.67 21.31
C ASP A 229 10.10 11.99 22.26
N GLY A 230 10.09 13.18 22.88
CA GLY A 230 9.00 13.60 23.78
C GLY A 230 7.67 13.87 23.09
N ASP A 231 7.72 14.54 21.92
CA ASP A 231 6.52 14.75 21.10
C ASP A 231 5.98 13.41 20.58
N LEU A 232 6.86 12.50 20.16
CA LEU A 232 6.48 11.17 19.70
C LEU A 232 5.91 10.30 20.82
N ALA A 233 6.54 10.30 22.00
CA ALA A 233 6.04 9.60 23.19
C ALA A 233 4.62 10.05 23.55
N ARG A 234 4.39 11.37 23.62
CA ARG A 234 3.04 11.91 23.86
C ARG A 234 2.08 11.52 22.76
N LEU A 235 2.49 11.61 21.50
CA LEU A 235 1.67 11.25 20.34
C LEU A 235 1.23 9.79 20.41
N LEU A 236 2.18 8.84 20.51
CA LEU A 236 1.92 7.40 20.61
C LEU A 236 0.99 7.07 21.79
N TRP A 237 1.16 7.76 22.91
CA TRP A 237 0.27 7.60 24.06
C TRP A 237 -1.15 8.06 23.71
N VAL A 238 -1.35 9.33 23.37
CA VAL A 238 -2.72 9.89 23.25
C VAL A 238 -3.51 9.32 22.08
N VAL A 239 -2.87 8.85 21.01
CA VAL A 239 -3.58 8.25 19.85
C VAL A 239 -4.18 6.87 20.14
N GLN A 240 -3.90 6.25 21.30
CA GLN A 240 -4.65 5.04 21.69
C GLN A 240 -6.13 5.36 21.94
N ALA A 241 -6.48 6.63 22.23
CA ALA A 241 -7.87 7.08 22.29
C ALA A 241 -8.39 7.30 20.86
N THR A 242 -9.37 6.49 20.42
CA THR A 242 -9.86 6.47 19.02
C THR A 242 -10.22 7.86 18.48
N ARG A 243 -10.89 8.70 19.27
CA ARG A 243 -11.26 10.07 18.83
C ARG A 243 -10.05 10.99 18.64
N VAL A 244 -8.97 10.77 19.38
CA VAL A 244 -7.70 11.51 19.21
C VAL A 244 -6.95 10.98 17.99
N ARG A 245 -6.93 9.66 17.80
CA ARG A 245 -6.43 9.03 16.55
C ARG A 245 -7.12 9.61 15.32
N ASP A 246 -8.43 9.82 15.41
CA ASP A 246 -9.21 10.39 14.31
C ASP A 246 -8.81 11.83 13.96
N ALA A 247 -8.28 12.59 14.91
CA ALA A 247 -7.71 13.91 14.64
C ALA A 247 -6.39 13.82 13.87
N ALA A 248 -5.55 12.82 14.17
CA ALA A 248 -4.20 12.66 13.61
C ALA A 248 -4.16 12.56 12.07
N TRP A 249 -5.13 11.86 11.48
CA TRP A 249 -5.23 11.66 10.03
C TRP A 249 -6.32 12.50 9.35
N SER A 250 -7.01 13.39 10.07
CA SER A 250 -8.15 14.17 9.55
C SER A 250 -7.80 15.10 8.37
N HIS A 251 -6.53 15.50 8.26
CA HIS A 251 -6.01 16.36 7.18
C HIS A 251 -5.19 15.62 6.12
N LEU A 252 -5.15 14.30 6.21
CA LEU A 252 -4.50 13.48 5.19
C LEU A 252 -5.25 13.65 3.87
N GLY A 253 -4.52 14.07 2.84
CA GLY A 253 -5.00 14.20 1.48
C GLY A 253 -3.97 13.70 0.48
N ARG A 254 -4.37 13.61 -0.80
CA ARG A 254 -3.45 13.13 -1.86
C ARG A 254 -2.19 13.99 -2.01
N HIS A 255 -2.27 15.27 -1.68
CA HIS A 255 -1.17 16.22 -1.88
C HIS A 255 -0.08 16.16 -0.79
N ASN A 256 -0.37 15.54 0.37
CA ASN A 256 0.55 15.44 1.51
C ASN A 256 0.74 13.99 1.98
N ALA A 257 0.26 13.01 1.20
CA ALA A 257 0.28 11.61 1.56
C ALA A 257 1.72 11.08 1.78
N GLU A 258 2.68 11.49 0.96
CA GLU A 258 4.09 11.06 1.09
C GLU A 258 4.71 11.54 2.40
N ASP A 259 4.44 12.78 2.83
CA ASP A 259 4.92 13.29 4.13
C ASP A 259 4.27 12.57 5.31
N HIS A 260 2.97 12.24 5.19
CA HIS A 260 2.30 11.43 6.21
C HIS A 260 2.86 10.01 6.29
N VAL A 261 3.14 9.37 5.15
CA VAL A 261 3.80 8.05 5.15
C VAL A 261 5.16 8.14 5.86
N ARG A 262 5.98 9.15 5.54
CA ARG A 262 7.27 9.38 6.22
C ARG A 262 7.10 9.52 7.74
N LEU A 263 6.16 10.34 8.19
CA LEU A 263 5.88 10.57 9.61
C LEU A 263 5.44 9.28 10.33
N TRP A 264 4.49 8.54 9.76
CA TRP A 264 3.93 7.36 10.41
C TRP A 264 4.87 6.16 10.35
N THR A 265 5.65 6.01 9.28
CA THR A 265 6.75 5.04 9.23
C THR A 265 7.77 5.30 10.32
N ASP A 266 8.21 6.56 10.52
CA ASP A 266 9.12 6.91 11.63
C ASP A 266 8.50 6.59 12.99
N ALA A 267 7.22 6.94 13.19
CA ALA A 267 6.51 6.67 14.42
C ALA A 267 6.43 5.17 14.74
N VAL A 268 6.16 4.32 13.74
CA VAL A 268 6.12 2.85 13.91
C VAL A 268 7.50 2.30 14.27
N ARG A 269 8.55 2.70 13.54
CA ARG A 269 9.92 2.20 13.78
C ARG A 269 10.45 2.57 15.17
N ARG A 270 10.00 3.70 15.71
CA ARG A 270 10.44 4.22 17.02
C ARG A 270 9.44 3.91 18.14
N ALA A 271 8.34 3.24 17.85
CA ALA A 271 7.35 2.88 18.87
C ALA A 271 7.88 1.72 19.74
N PRO A 272 7.86 1.84 21.08
CA PRO A 272 8.10 0.72 21.97
C PRO A 272 7.07 -0.39 21.76
N GLU A 273 7.48 -1.65 21.89
CA GLU A 273 6.66 -2.86 21.63
C GLU A 273 5.20 -2.77 22.16
N PRO A 274 4.92 -2.34 23.41
CA PRO A 274 3.55 -2.30 23.91
C PRO A 274 2.63 -1.30 23.20
N LEU A 275 3.20 -0.35 22.45
CA LEU A 275 2.48 0.69 21.73
C LEU A 275 2.47 0.48 20.21
N VAL A 276 3.13 -0.57 19.71
CA VAL A 276 3.02 -0.97 18.30
C VAL A 276 1.62 -1.54 18.07
N ALA A 277 0.88 -0.97 17.13
CA ALA A 277 -0.46 -1.45 16.81
C ALA A 277 -0.41 -2.80 16.09
N ALA A 278 -1.40 -3.67 16.32
CA ALA A 278 -1.44 -5.03 15.76
C ALA A 278 -1.19 -5.15 14.23
N PRO A 279 -1.64 -4.24 13.35
CA PRO A 279 -1.30 -4.31 11.92
C PRO A 279 0.17 -4.08 11.58
N ALA A 280 0.96 -3.56 12.52
CA ALA A 280 2.38 -3.28 12.41
C ALA A 280 3.23 -4.12 13.38
N ALA A 281 2.60 -5.03 14.13
CA ALA A 281 3.24 -5.94 15.08
C ALA A 281 3.42 -7.35 14.48
#